data_AF-F3G510-F1
#
_entry.id   AF-F3G510-F1
#
_cell.length_a   1.000
_cell.length_b   1.000
_cell.length_c   1.000
_cell.angle_alpha   90.00
_cell.angle_beta   90.00
_cell.angle_gamma   90.00
#
_symmetry.space_group_name_H-M   'P 1'
#
loop_
_entity.id
_entity.type
_entity.pdbx_description
1 polymer ?
#
loop_
_entity_poly.entity_id
_entity_poly.type
_entity_poly.pdbx_seq_one_letter_code
_entity_poly.pdbx_strand_id
1 'polypeptide(L)' 'MSQTHRLPNGGRINRSKVLNFTFNGQTYQGFEGDSLASALLANGVDIIGRRFKYS' A
#
# COMPACT_ATOMS: atom_id res chain seq x y z
N MET A 1 0.47 3.82 11.92
CA MET A 1 -0.27 4.26 10.72
C MET A 1 -1.49 3.37 10.59
N SER A 2 -2.69 3.92 10.79
CA SER A 2 -3.94 3.18 10.59
C SER A 2 -4.20 3.03 9.10
N GLN A 3 -4.52 1.82 8.64
CA GLN A 3 -4.78 1.54 7.24
C GLN A 3 -6.23 1.91 6.89
N THR A 4 -6.48 3.21 6.76
CA THR A 4 -7.82 3.82 6.73
C THR A 4 -8.71 3.33 5.60
N HIS A 5 -8.13 2.96 4.46
CA HIS A 5 -8.89 2.55 3.26
C HIS A 5 -9.03 1.03 3.11
N ARG A 6 -8.51 0.23 4.05
CA ARG A 6 -8.65 -1.22 3.95
C ARG A 6 -9.96 -1.71 4.55
N LEU A 7 -10.71 -2.48 3.77
CA LEU A 7 -11.94 -3.11 4.23
C LEU A 7 -11.66 -4.10 5.38
N PRO A 8 -12.60 -4.21 6.34
CA PRO A 8 -12.46 -5.11 7.48
C PRO A 8 -12.47 -6.60 7.09
N ASN A 9 -13.08 -6.97 5.96
CA ASN A 9 -13.10 -8.33 5.41
C ASN A 9 -12.92 -8.32 3.88
N GLY A 10 -12.40 -9.40 3.32
CA GLY A 10 -12.13 -9.56 1.88
C GLY A 10 -10.68 -9.31 1.48
N GLY A 11 -10.39 -9.64 0.21
CA GLY A 11 -9.05 -9.63 -0.40
C GLY A 11 -8.33 -10.98 -0.27
N ARG A 12 -7.59 -11.39 -1.30
CA ARG A 12 -6.69 -12.56 -1.26
C ARG A 12 -5.37 -12.21 -0.58
N ILE A 13 -5.47 -11.74 0.66
CA ILE A 13 -4.33 -11.29 1.46
C ILE A 13 -4.28 -12.05 2.78
N ASN A 14 -3.08 -12.38 3.23
CA ASN A 14 -2.83 -13.03 4.50
C ASN A 14 -2.55 -11.97 5.57
N ARG A 15 -3.58 -11.62 6.34
CA ARG A 15 -3.49 -10.61 7.40
C ARG A 15 -2.64 -11.02 8.60
N SER A 16 -2.34 -12.31 8.72
CA SER A 16 -1.48 -12.85 9.78
C SER A 16 0.00 -12.60 9.51
N LYS A 17 0.37 -12.31 8.26
CA LYS A 17 1.74 -11.93 7.90
C LYS A 17 1.80 -10.48 7.45
N VAL A 18 2.22 -9.62 8.36
CA VAL A 18 2.51 -8.22 8.08
C VAL A 18 3.88 -8.12 7.42
N LEU A 19 3.97 -7.38 6.32
CA LEU A 19 5.20 -7.08 5.59
C LEU A 19 5.48 -5.59 5.69
N ASN A 20 6.66 -5.24 6.19
CA ASN A 20 7.11 -3.85 6.21
C ASN A 20 7.95 -3.58 4.95
N PHE A 21 7.62 -2.53 4.20
CA PHE A 21 8.37 -2.12 3.03
C PHE A 21 8.55 -0.60 2.99
N THR A 22 9.59 -0.12 2.30
CA THR A 22 9.85 1.31 2.18
C THR A 22 9.56 1.76 0.76
N PHE A 23 8.71 2.78 0.61
CA PHE A 23 8.36 3.40 -0.67
C PHE A 23 8.59 4.92 -0.55
N ASN A 24 9.33 5.49 -1.50
CA ASN A 24 9.65 6.92 -1.53
C ASN A 24 10.27 7.47 -0.21
N GLY A 25 11.10 6.65 0.45
CA GLY A 25 11.72 7.00 1.74
C GLY A 25 10.80 6.88 2.97
N GLN A 26 9.54 6.48 2.80
CA GLN A 26 8.60 6.24 3.90
C GLN A 26 8.32 4.75 4.07
N THR A 27 8.27 4.30 5.33
CA THR A 27 7.96 2.90 5.66
C THR A 27 6.46 2.69 5.73
N TYR A 28 6.00 1.70 4.99
CA TYR A 28 4.60 1.27 4.88
C TYR A 28 4.45 -0.18 5.32
N GLN A 29 3.23 -0.51 5.75
CA GLN A 29 2.84 -1.85 6.13
C GLN A 29 1.91 -2.42 5.06
N GLY A 30 2.27 -3.58 4.51
CA GLY A 30 1.46 -4.40 3.63
C GLY A 30 1.26 -5.79 4.24
N PHE A 31 0.60 -6.67 3.50
CA PHE A 31 0.35 -8.04 3.94
C PHE A 31 0.75 -9.03 2.86
N GLU A 32 1.06 -10.27 3.25
CA GLU A 32 1.41 -11.30 2.27
C GLU A 32 0.23 -11.52 1.30
N GLY A 33 0.51 -11.48 -0.01
CA GLY A 33 -0.51 -11.50 -1.06
C GLY A 33 -1.03 -10.12 -1.49
N ASP A 34 -0.67 -9.04 -0.79
CA ASP A 34 -0.84 -7.70 -1.34
C ASP A 34 0.16 -7.43 -2.47
N SER A 35 -0.30 -6.73 -3.50
CA SER A 35 0.56 -6.03 -4.44
C SER A 35 1.02 -4.70 -3.85
N LEU A 36 2.16 -4.18 -4.33
CA LEU A 36 2.69 -2.88 -3.89
C LEU A 36 1.66 -1.75 -4.05
N ALA A 37 0.91 -1.74 -5.16
CA ALA A 37 -0.18 -0.79 -5.38
C ALA A 37 -1.34 -0.96 -4.37
N SER A 38 -1.75 -2.19 -4.08
CA SER A 38 -2.82 -2.49 -3.11
C SER A 38 -2.43 -2.07 -1.68
N ALA A 39 -1.17 -2.29 -1.32
CA ALA A 39 -0.63 -1.86 -0.04
C ALA A 39 -0.57 -0.33 0.06
N LEU A 40 -0.12 0.35 -1.00
CA LEU A 40 -0.08 1.82 -1.05
C LEU A 40 -1.48 2.44 -0.94
N LEU A 41 -2.44 1.97 -1.75
CA LEU A 41 -3.83 2.42 -1.70
C LEU A 41 -4.44 2.18 -0.31
N ALA A 42 -4.21 1.01 0.30
CA ALA A 42 -4.70 0.71 1.63
C ALA A 42 -4.14 1.67 2.69
N ASN A 43 -2.88 2.10 2.54
CA ASN A 43 -2.25 3.11 3.39
C ASN A 43 -2.67 4.56 3.03
N GLY A 44 -3.60 4.76 2.08
CA GLY A 44 -4.09 6.08 1.68
C GLY A 44 -3.17 6.84 0.73
N VAL A 45 -2.33 6.11 -0.01
CA VAL A 45 -1.49 6.68 -1.07
C VAL A 45 -2.22 6.54 -2.41
N ASP A 46 -3.03 7.54 -2.75
CA ASP A 46 -3.74 7.61 -4.04
C ASP A 46 -2.86 8.09 -5.20
N ILE A 47 -1.80 8.84 -4.90
CA ILE A 47 -0.90 9.42 -5.90
C ILE A 47 0.46 8.72 -5.82
N ILE A 48 0.66 7.72 -6.67
CA ILE A 48 1.93 6.97 -6.79
C ILE A 48 2.96 7.63 -7.72
N GLY A 49 2.54 8.62 -8.50
CA GLY A 49 3.41 9.36 -9.40
C GLY A 49 2.61 10.33 -10.25
N ARG A 50 2.97 11.62 -10.22
CA ARG A 50 2.44 12.60 -11.16
C ARG A 50 3.25 12.50 -12.45
N ARG A 51 2.58 12.41 -13.59
CA ARG A 51 3.21 12.32 -14.91
C ARG A 51 4.26 13.43 -15.07
N PHE A 52 5.52 13.06 -15.27
CA PHE A 52 6.57 13.99 -15.69
C PHE A 52 6.37 14.27 -17.18
N LYS A 53 5.99 15.49 -17.54
CA LYS A 53 6.19 16.00 -18.89
C LYS A 53 7.63 16.51 -18.95
N TYR A 54 8.49 15.81 -19.69
CA TYR A 54 9.72 16.42 -20.19
C TYR A 54 9.31 17.23 -21.43
N SER A 55 9.54 18.54 -21.38
CA SER A 55 9.47 19.45 -22.54
C SER A 55 10.82 19.49 -23.22
#